data_AF-A0A7S0AX68-F1
#
_entry.id   AF-A0A7S0AX68-F1
#
_cell.length_a   1.000
_cell.length_b   1.000
_cell.length_c   1.000
_cell.angle_alpha   90.00
_cell.angle_beta   90.00
_cell.angle_gamma   90.00
#
_symmetry.space_group_name_H-M   'P 1'
#
loop_
_entity.id
_entity.type
_entity.pdbx_description
1 polymer ?
#
loop_
_entity_poly.entity_id
_entity_poly.type
_entity_poly.pdbx_seq_one_letter_code
_entity_poly.pdbx_strand_id
1 'polypeptide(L)'
;AAVTAKRKEDTSKPGAPPGCSAQELDKRLGGIRWRLDYASFGTLRNQSTEIPHLVEAIRLTTQWLVWGERHDASFIELFRKHTLFEGFACTLRTQVCPRSLKLQVLQSLSILMTQMQNRESVNYLLSILNPIFEIPPDLEDEEMQAYFVTLLRGLAIRLDSENVQYCLVTESGTGVAGL
;
A
#
# COMPACT_ATOMS: atom_id res chain seq x y z
N ALA A 1 -29.54 -22.58 -37.83
CA ALA A 1 -28.90 -23.44 -36.84
C ALA A 1 -27.57 -22.81 -36.42
N ALA A 2 -27.44 -22.55 -35.11
CA ALA A 2 -26.22 -22.38 -34.28
C ALA A 2 -25.13 -21.40 -34.78
N VAL A 3 -25.02 -20.16 -34.29
CA VAL A 3 -24.63 -19.68 -32.93
C VAL A 3 -23.24 -20.18 -32.52
N THR A 4 -22.21 -19.36 -32.76
CA THR A 4 -20.90 -19.46 -32.11
C THR A 4 -20.76 -18.29 -31.15
N ALA A 5 -21.43 -18.39 -30.00
CA ALA A 5 -21.21 -17.49 -28.88
C ALA A 5 -19.96 -17.95 -28.14
N LYS A 6 -18.91 -17.13 -28.25
CA LYS A 6 -17.67 -17.23 -27.49
C LYS A 6 -18.01 -17.12 -26.01
N ARG A 7 -18.11 -18.27 -25.34
CA ARG A 7 -18.34 -18.39 -23.90
C ARG A 7 -17.16 -17.72 -23.19
N LYS A 8 -17.36 -16.49 -22.72
CA LYS A 8 -16.48 -15.87 -21.72
C LYS A 8 -16.52 -16.78 -20.50
N GLU A 9 -15.39 -17.40 -20.23
CA GLU A 9 -15.18 -18.23 -19.07
C GLU A 9 -15.14 -17.29 -17.86
N ASP A 10 -16.28 -17.21 -17.18
CA ASP A 10 -16.44 -16.50 -15.92
C ASP A 10 -15.76 -17.33 -14.84
N THR A 11 -14.43 -17.22 -14.76
CA THR A 11 -13.62 -17.77 -13.67
C THR A 11 -13.74 -16.86 -12.45
N SER A 12 -14.96 -16.72 -11.94
CA SER A 12 -15.19 -16.08 -10.65
C SER A 12 -14.66 -16.99 -9.55
N LYS A 13 -13.39 -16.80 -9.20
CA LYS A 13 -12.74 -17.44 -8.05
C LYS A 13 -13.55 -17.07 -6.79
N PRO A 14 -13.85 -18.04 -5.90
CA PRO A 14 -14.73 -17.80 -4.75
C PRO A 14 -14.15 -16.68 -3.85
N GLY A 15 -14.99 -15.70 -3.51
CA GLY A 15 -14.62 -14.59 -2.63
C GLY A 15 -13.92 -13.40 -3.30
N ALA A 16 -13.88 -13.33 -4.64
CA ALA A 16 -13.34 -12.18 -5.35
C ALA A 16 -14.18 -10.89 -5.12
N PRO A 17 -13.54 -9.73 -4.86
CA PRO A 17 -14.23 -8.45 -4.82
C PRO A 17 -14.96 -8.15 -6.14
N PRO A 18 -16.06 -7.36 -6.12
CA PRO A 18 -16.81 -7.04 -7.33
C PRO A 18 -15.93 -6.26 -8.33
N GLY A 19 -15.87 -6.72 -9.59
CA GLY A 19 -15.07 -6.11 -10.65
C GLY A 19 -13.56 -6.39 -10.58
N CYS A 20 -13.12 -7.30 -9.70
CA CYS A 20 -11.72 -7.64 -9.47
C CYS A 20 -11.10 -8.32 -10.70
N SER A 21 -10.46 -7.52 -11.56
CA SER A 21 -9.61 -8.00 -12.66
C SER A 21 -8.32 -7.19 -12.70
N ALA A 22 -7.23 -7.81 -13.11
CA ALA A 22 -5.92 -7.15 -13.20
C ALA A 22 -5.95 -5.90 -14.11
N GLN A 23 -6.70 -5.95 -15.22
CA GLN A 23 -6.83 -4.82 -16.14
C GLN A 23 -7.57 -3.62 -15.50
N GLU A 24 -8.66 -3.89 -14.77
CA GLU A 24 -9.40 -2.84 -14.07
C GLU A 24 -8.57 -2.26 -12.92
N LEU A 25 -7.77 -3.10 -12.24
CA LEU A 25 -6.87 -2.65 -11.19
C LEU A 25 -5.79 -1.73 -11.75
N ASP A 26 -5.10 -2.12 -12.83
CA ASP A 26 -4.04 -1.32 -13.47
C ASP A 26 -4.52 0.10 -13.81
N LYS A 27 -5.74 0.21 -14.38
CA LYS A 27 -6.35 1.50 -14.69
C LYS A 27 -6.63 2.34 -13.45
N ARG A 28 -7.14 1.73 -12.37
CA ARG A 28 -7.46 2.41 -11.11
C ARG A 28 -6.20 2.89 -10.40
N LEU A 29 -5.16 2.06 -10.35
CA LEU A 29 -3.92 2.35 -9.65
C LEU A 29 -3.23 3.60 -10.20
N GLY A 30 -3.16 3.75 -11.52
CA GLY A 30 -2.59 4.96 -12.13
C GLY A 30 -3.33 6.24 -11.70
N GLY A 31 -4.67 6.19 -11.68
CA GLY A 31 -5.47 7.32 -11.21
C GLY A 31 -5.36 7.60 -9.70
N ILE A 32 -5.18 6.57 -8.88
CA ILE A 32 -4.96 6.73 -7.43
C ILE A 32 -3.57 7.33 -7.17
N ARG A 33 -2.52 6.81 -7.81
CA ARG A 33 -1.15 7.30 -7.63
C ARG A 33 -1.06 8.79 -7.93
N TRP A 34 -1.59 9.21 -9.08
CA TRP A 34 -1.59 10.62 -9.46
C TRP A 34 -2.33 11.50 -8.43
N ARG A 35 -3.49 11.07 -7.93
CA ARG A 35 -4.24 11.83 -6.91
C ARG A 35 -3.53 11.88 -5.55
N LEU A 36 -2.80 10.84 -5.15
CA LEU A 36 -1.96 10.84 -3.96
C LEU A 36 -0.83 11.86 -4.05
N ASP A 37 -0.17 11.92 -5.21
CA ASP A 37 0.90 12.90 -5.45
C ASP A 37 0.35 14.34 -5.33
N TYR A 38 -0.79 14.63 -5.97
CA TYR A 38 -1.43 15.96 -5.87
C TYR A 38 -1.90 16.30 -4.45
N ALA A 39 -2.43 15.33 -3.71
CA ALA A 39 -2.77 15.52 -2.30
C ALA A 39 -1.53 15.86 -1.47
N SER A 40 -0.41 15.18 -1.73
CA SER A 40 0.88 15.41 -1.06
C SER A 40 1.48 16.78 -1.42
N PHE A 41 1.28 17.27 -2.64
CA PHE A 41 1.69 18.63 -2.99
C PHE A 41 0.70 19.73 -2.54
N GLY A 42 -0.41 19.37 -1.89
CA GLY A 42 -1.44 20.33 -1.48
C GLY A 42 -2.20 20.97 -2.65
N THR A 43 -2.17 20.35 -3.84
CA THR A 43 -2.72 20.91 -5.09
C THR A 43 -4.01 20.24 -5.55
N LEU A 44 -4.55 19.30 -4.76
CA LEU A 44 -5.78 18.60 -5.11
C LEU A 44 -6.96 19.58 -5.15
N ARG A 45 -7.59 19.72 -6.31
CA ARG A 45 -8.78 20.57 -6.52
C ARG A 45 -9.97 19.97 -5.76
N ASN A 46 -10.84 20.81 -5.21
CA ASN A 46 -12.09 20.39 -4.55
C ASN A 46 -11.89 19.28 -3.49
N GLN A 47 -10.99 19.51 -2.53
CA GLN A 47 -10.59 18.51 -1.53
C GLN A 47 -11.79 17.87 -0.79
N SER A 48 -12.86 18.63 -0.54
CA SER A 48 -14.08 18.14 0.15
C SER A 48 -14.78 17.00 -0.60
N THR A 49 -14.61 16.91 -1.93
CA THR A 49 -15.19 15.85 -2.76
C THR A 49 -14.15 14.81 -3.16
N GLU A 50 -12.93 15.26 -3.52
CA GLU A 50 -11.90 14.36 -4.02
C GLU A 50 -11.28 13.47 -2.93
N ILE A 51 -11.10 13.99 -1.72
CA ILE A 51 -10.47 13.22 -0.63
C ILE A 51 -11.31 12.00 -0.22
N PRO A 52 -12.63 12.12 0.03
CA PRO A 52 -13.47 10.94 0.32
C PRO A 52 -13.44 9.89 -0.79
N HIS A 53 -13.47 10.30 -2.06
CA HIS A 53 -13.38 9.37 -3.20
C HIS A 53 -12.02 8.67 -3.28
N LEU A 54 -10.93 9.39 -2.98
CA LEU A 54 -9.59 8.82 -2.95
C LEU A 54 -9.43 7.83 -1.80
N VAL A 55 -9.94 8.18 -0.61
CA VAL A 55 -9.97 7.29 0.57
C VAL A 55 -10.68 5.98 0.23
N GLU A 56 -11.87 6.04 -0.37
CA GLU A 56 -12.62 4.84 -0.74
C GLU A 56 -11.90 4.03 -1.85
N ALA A 57 -11.28 4.71 -2.82
CA ALA A 57 -10.50 4.04 -3.85
C ALA A 57 -9.29 3.28 -3.27
N ILE A 58 -8.60 3.86 -2.28
CA ILE A 58 -7.50 3.20 -1.57
C ILE A 58 -8.01 2.00 -0.78
N ARG A 59 -9.13 2.15 -0.07
CA ARG A 59 -9.76 1.05 0.69
C ARG A 59 -10.12 -0.14 -0.21
N LEU A 60 -10.73 0.13 -1.37
CA LEU A 60 -11.12 -0.91 -2.33
C LEU A 60 -9.90 -1.60 -2.96
N THR A 61 -8.91 -0.83 -3.40
CA THR A 61 -7.69 -1.42 -3.99
C THR A 61 -6.87 -2.21 -2.97
N THR A 62 -6.87 -1.81 -1.71
CA THR A 62 -6.28 -2.59 -0.61
C THR A 62 -6.95 -3.96 -0.48
N GLN A 63 -8.28 -4.04 -0.53
CA GLN A 63 -9.00 -5.31 -0.50
C GLN A 63 -8.68 -6.18 -1.72
N TRP A 64 -8.57 -5.57 -2.90
CA TRP A 64 -8.18 -6.29 -4.12
C TRP A 64 -6.79 -6.87 -4.00
N LEU A 65 -5.86 -6.12 -3.41
CA LEU A 65 -4.50 -6.59 -3.18
C LEU A 65 -4.45 -7.73 -2.14
N VAL A 66 -5.17 -7.60 -1.02
CA VAL A 66 -5.27 -8.69 -0.02
C VAL A 66 -5.83 -9.96 -0.65
N TRP A 67 -6.82 -9.82 -1.53
CA TRP A 67 -7.36 -10.96 -2.27
C TRP A 67 -6.34 -11.52 -3.27
N GLY A 68 -5.70 -10.64 -4.05
CA GLY A 68 -4.70 -11.00 -5.06
C GLY A 68 -3.50 -11.71 -4.47
N GLU A 69 -3.02 -11.28 -3.31
CA GLU A 69 -1.94 -11.94 -2.57
C GLU A 69 -2.16 -13.45 -2.36
N ARG A 70 -3.42 -13.90 -2.26
CA ARG A 70 -3.77 -15.32 -2.08
C ARG A 70 -4.13 -16.05 -3.37
N HIS A 71 -4.40 -15.34 -4.45
CA HIS A 71 -5.03 -15.92 -5.65
C HIS A 71 -4.32 -15.61 -6.96
N ASP A 72 -3.59 -14.50 -7.04
CA ASP A 72 -3.00 -13.96 -8.26
C ASP A 72 -1.89 -12.94 -7.95
N ALA A 73 -0.63 -13.37 -8.10
CA ALA A 73 0.55 -12.54 -7.88
C ALA A 73 0.62 -11.29 -8.79
N SER A 74 -0.09 -11.27 -9.92
CA SER A 74 -0.10 -10.09 -10.79
C SER A 74 -0.61 -8.82 -10.08
N PHE A 75 -1.42 -8.97 -9.02
CA PHE A 75 -1.96 -7.85 -8.28
C PHE A 75 -0.87 -7.08 -7.54
N ILE A 76 0.06 -7.75 -6.86
CA ILE A 76 1.13 -7.05 -6.16
C ILE A 76 2.16 -6.48 -7.14
N GLU A 77 2.35 -7.13 -8.29
CA GLU A 77 3.21 -6.65 -9.37
C GLU A 77 2.67 -5.32 -9.94
N LEU A 78 1.34 -5.19 -10.07
CA LEU A 78 0.70 -3.95 -10.47
C LEU A 78 0.89 -2.84 -9.44
N PHE A 79 0.76 -3.14 -8.14
CA PHE A 79 1.03 -2.15 -7.09
C PHE A 79 2.48 -1.65 -7.13
N ARG A 80 3.43 -2.56 -7.33
CA ARG A 80 4.85 -2.24 -7.51
C ARG A 80 5.08 -1.39 -8.76
N LYS A 81 4.51 -1.79 -9.90
CA LYS A 81 4.61 -1.07 -11.18
C LYS A 81 4.17 0.39 -11.07
N HIS A 82 3.08 0.65 -10.34
CA HIS A 82 2.55 2.00 -10.12
C HIS A 82 3.16 2.70 -8.92
N THR A 83 4.14 2.09 -8.23
CA THR A 83 4.80 2.63 -7.03
C THR A 83 3.80 3.02 -5.94
N LEU A 84 2.72 2.26 -5.74
CA LEU A 84 1.65 2.72 -4.83
C LEU A 84 2.12 2.83 -3.38
N PHE A 85 2.98 1.93 -2.95
CA PHE A 85 3.49 1.90 -1.58
C PHE A 85 4.40 3.08 -1.26
N GLU A 86 5.21 3.51 -2.21
CA GLU A 86 6.03 4.71 -2.11
C GLU A 86 5.11 5.96 -2.01
N GLY A 87 3.97 5.96 -2.70
CA GLY A 87 2.96 7.01 -2.62
C GLY A 87 2.28 7.04 -1.25
N PHE A 88 2.02 5.88 -0.67
CA PHE A 88 1.54 5.73 0.71
C PHE A 88 2.55 6.28 1.72
N ALA A 89 3.82 5.90 1.61
CA ALA A 89 4.88 6.42 2.47
C ALA A 89 5.02 7.95 2.36
N CYS A 90 4.98 8.50 1.15
CA CYS A 90 4.99 9.94 0.91
C CYS A 90 3.79 10.64 1.58
N THR A 91 2.60 10.06 1.46
CA THR A 91 1.37 10.61 2.05
C THR A 91 1.46 10.71 3.57
N LEU A 92 1.99 9.68 4.24
CA LEU A 92 2.15 9.67 5.71
C LEU A 92 3.16 10.71 6.20
N ARG A 93 4.27 10.89 5.49
CA ARG A 93 5.33 11.85 5.87
C ARG A 93 4.96 13.31 5.59
N THR A 94 4.01 13.54 4.69
CA THR A 94 3.71 14.89 4.20
C THR A 94 2.74 15.63 5.11
N GLN A 95 3.15 16.75 5.70
CA GLN A 95 2.32 17.48 6.66
C GLN A 95 1.03 18.04 6.08
N VAL A 96 1.06 18.55 4.84
CA VAL A 96 -0.11 19.15 4.16
C VAL A 96 -1.17 18.13 3.75
N CYS A 97 -0.87 16.82 3.81
CA CYS A 97 -1.82 15.78 3.43
C CYS A 97 -3.00 15.73 4.43
N PRO A 98 -4.26 15.65 3.95
CA PRO A 98 -5.42 15.58 4.83
C PRO A 98 -5.36 14.37 5.77
N ARG A 99 -5.78 14.60 7.02
CA ARG A 99 -5.81 13.58 8.09
C ARG A 99 -6.51 12.29 7.64
N SER A 100 -7.69 12.39 7.04
CA SER A 100 -8.48 11.22 6.61
C SER A 100 -7.75 10.36 5.58
N LEU A 101 -6.94 10.98 4.72
CA LEU A 101 -6.14 10.27 3.73
C LEU A 101 -4.96 9.55 4.38
N LYS A 102 -4.25 10.23 5.29
CA LYS A 102 -3.17 9.62 6.09
C LYS A 102 -3.68 8.42 6.87
N LEU A 103 -4.82 8.58 7.55
CA LEU A 103 -5.45 7.52 8.31
C LEU A 103 -5.81 6.31 7.44
N GLN A 104 -6.43 6.53 6.27
CA GLN A 104 -6.76 5.45 5.34
C GLN A 104 -5.51 4.72 4.84
N VAL A 105 -4.44 5.46 4.52
CA VAL A 105 -3.18 4.86 4.09
C VAL A 105 -2.56 4.02 5.21
N LEU A 106 -2.52 4.54 6.42
CA LEU A 106 -1.98 3.83 7.57
C LEU A 106 -2.78 2.56 7.86
N GLN A 107 -4.11 2.65 7.88
CA GLN A 107 -4.99 1.50 8.02
C GLN A 107 -4.74 0.46 6.92
N SER A 108 -4.61 0.89 5.67
CA SER A 108 -4.32 0.01 4.54
C SER A 108 -2.99 -0.73 4.71
N LEU A 109 -1.92 -0.03 5.10
CA LEU A 109 -0.62 -0.66 5.38
C LEU A 109 -0.72 -1.65 6.54
N SER A 110 -1.45 -1.33 7.61
CA SER A 110 -1.66 -2.24 8.75
C SER A 110 -2.39 -3.51 8.32
N ILE A 111 -3.43 -3.39 7.50
CA ILE A 111 -4.13 -4.55 6.93
C ILE A 111 -3.17 -5.39 6.08
N LEU A 112 -2.45 -4.77 5.15
CA LEU A 112 -1.53 -5.49 4.27
C LEU A 112 -0.45 -6.22 5.08
N MET A 113 0.18 -5.57 6.05
CA MET A 113 1.18 -6.21 6.89
C MET A 113 0.66 -7.45 7.63
N THR A 114 -0.59 -7.41 8.10
CA THR A 114 -1.19 -8.57 8.79
C THR A 114 -1.63 -9.68 7.83
N GLN A 115 -2.03 -9.34 6.60
CA GLN A 115 -2.62 -10.28 5.65
C GLN A 115 -1.65 -10.86 4.62
N MET A 116 -0.52 -10.20 4.36
CA MET A 116 0.50 -10.66 3.43
C MET A 116 1.15 -11.95 3.94
N GLN A 117 1.35 -12.91 3.02
CA GLN A 117 1.87 -14.25 3.31
C GLN A 117 3.10 -14.58 2.46
N ASN A 118 3.18 -14.06 1.23
CA ASN A 118 4.32 -14.25 0.37
C ASN A 118 5.52 -13.45 0.89
N ARG A 119 6.66 -14.13 0.95
CA ARG A 119 7.90 -13.55 1.46
C ARG A 119 8.37 -12.34 0.66
N GLU A 120 8.26 -12.39 -0.67
CA GLU A 120 8.60 -11.27 -1.56
C GLU A 120 7.70 -10.05 -1.31
N SER A 121 6.40 -10.28 -1.09
CA SER A 121 5.43 -9.24 -0.76
C SER A 121 5.75 -8.57 0.57
N VAL A 122 6.07 -9.38 1.58
CA VAL A 122 6.47 -8.89 2.92
C VAL A 122 7.78 -8.10 2.83
N ASN A 123 8.81 -8.65 2.19
CA ASN A 123 10.11 -7.98 2.03
C ASN A 123 9.97 -6.63 1.33
N TYR A 124 9.15 -6.56 0.28
CA TYR A 124 8.88 -5.31 -0.43
C TYR A 124 8.11 -4.32 0.46
N LEU A 125 7.12 -4.78 1.24
CA LEU A 125 6.42 -3.93 2.19
C LEU A 125 7.34 -3.46 3.33
N LEU A 126 8.32 -4.24 3.75
CA LEU A 126 9.30 -3.80 4.76
C LEU A 126 10.21 -2.72 4.21
N SER A 127 10.72 -2.87 2.98
CA SER A 127 11.64 -1.88 2.40
C SER A 127 11.01 -0.49 2.20
N ILE A 128 9.71 -0.41 1.91
CA ILE A 128 8.98 0.86 1.78
C ILE A 128 8.59 1.49 3.11
N LEU A 129 8.59 0.72 4.21
CA LEU A 129 8.19 1.22 5.53
C LEU A 129 9.35 1.91 6.27
N ASN A 130 10.61 1.71 5.85
CA ASN A 130 11.78 2.36 6.48
C ASN A 130 11.61 3.86 6.69
N PRO A 131 11.17 4.64 5.67
CA PRO A 131 10.97 6.07 5.85
C PRO A 131 9.87 6.41 6.86
N ILE A 132 8.88 5.53 7.08
CA ILE A 132 7.81 5.78 8.04
C ILE A 132 8.32 5.62 9.49
N PHE A 133 9.37 4.82 9.73
CA PHE A 133 9.97 4.71 11.07
C PHE A 133 10.83 5.92 11.43
N GLU A 134 11.44 6.59 10.45
CA GLU A 134 12.20 7.82 10.68
C GLU A 134 11.31 9.00 11.05
N ILE A 135 10.15 9.10 10.41
CA ILE A 135 9.16 10.15 10.65
C ILE A 135 7.82 9.45 10.93
N PRO A 136 7.55 9.09 12.20
CA PRO A 136 6.31 8.42 12.56
C PRO A 136 5.09 9.30 12.28
N PRO A 137 3.90 8.69 12.11
CA PRO A 137 2.65 9.43 12.03
C PRO A 137 2.38 10.19 13.34
N ASP A 138 1.40 11.10 13.30
CA ASP A 138 0.97 11.84 14.49
C ASP A 138 0.46 10.86 15.57
N LEU A 139 1.23 10.75 16.66
CA LEU A 139 0.93 9.82 17.77
C LEU A 139 0.04 10.46 18.84
N GLU A 140 -0.26 11.76 18.76
CA GLU A 140 -1.24 12.41 19.63
C GLU A 140 -2.67 12.07 19.18
N ASP A 141 -2.83 11.71 17.90
CA ASP A 141 -4.08 11.21 17.35
C ASP A 141 -4.28 9.72 17.69
N GLU A 142 -5.19 9.44 18.64
CA GLU A 142 -5.49 8.08 19.13
C GLU A 142 -5.80 7.08 18.01
N GLU A 143 -6.47 7.54 16.94
CA GLU A 143 -6.85 6.68 15.82
C GLU A 143 -5.64 6.31 14.95
N MET A 144 -4.77 7.29 14.68
CA MET A 144 -3.51 7.02 13.98
C MET A 144 -2.59 6.15 14.83
N GLN A 145 -2.49 6.42 16.12
CA GLN A 145 -1.71 5.62 17.06
C GLN A 145 -2.17 4.16 17.07
N ALA A 146 -3.48 3.90 17.11
CA ALA A 146 -4.02 2.53 17.11
C ALA A 146 -3.64 1.75 15.84
N TYR A 147 -3.73 2.38 14.66
CA TYR A 147 -3.32 1.73 13.42
C TYR A 147 -1.80 1.57 13.32
N PHE A 148 -1.02 2.51 13.82
CA PHE A 148 0.44 2.41 13.85
C PHE A 148 0.91 1.28 14.77
N VAL A 149 0.33 1.14 15.97
CA VAL A 149 0.60 0.01 16.86
C VAL A 149 0.24 -1.32 16.18
N THR A 150 -0.87 -1.37 15.45
CA THR A 150 -1.26 -2.56 14.68
C THR A 150 -0.25 -2.90 13.58
N LEU A 151 0.26 -1.88 12.88
CA LEU A 151 1.31 -2.03 11.86
C LEU A 151 2.59 -2.59 12.50
N LEU A 152 3.05 -1.99 13.59
CA LEU A 152 4.25 -2.41 14.32
C LEU A 152 4.13 -3.85 14.84
N ARG A 153 2.96 -4.22 15.37
CA ARG A 153 2.70 -5.60 15.80
C ARG A 153 2.78 -6.57 14.62
N GLY A 154 2.17 -6.22 13.49
CA GLY A 154 2.24 -7.03 12.27
C GLY A 154 3.68 -7.21 11.79
N LEU A 155 4.45 -6.13 11.80
CA LEU A 155 5.87 -6.14 11.44
C LEU A 155 6.69 -7.01 12.39
N ALA A 156 6.54 -6.83 13.71
CA ALA A 156 7.30 -7.59 14.71
C ALA A 156 7.09 -9.11 14.60
N ILE A 157 5.90 -9.56 14.18
CA ILE A 157 5.60 -10.98 13.95
C ILE A 157 6.27 -11.50 12.66
N ARG A 158 6.53 -10.62 11.70
CA ARG A 158 7.09 -10.96 10.37
C ARG A 158 8.60 -10.78 10.30
N LEU A 159 9.23 -10.13 11.27
CA LEU A 159 10.67 -9.97 11.32
C LEU A 159 11.37 -11.30 11.61
N ASP A 160 12.38 -11.61 10.81
CA ASP A 160 13.28 -12.75 10.97
C ASP A 160 14.74 -12.34 10.71
N SER A 161 15.68 -13.24 10.97
CA SER A 161 17.12 -12.98 10.79
C SER A 161 17.51 -12.64 9.34
N GLU A 162 16.69 -12.98 8.36
CA GLU A 162 16.98 -12.79 6.93
C GLU A 162 16.37 -11.49 6.38
N ASN A 163 15.29 -10.98 6.99
CA ASN A 163 14.61 -9.76 6.55
C ASN A 163 14.84 -8.54 7.46
N VAL A 164 15.39 -8.73 8.67
CA VAL A 164 15.69 -7.63 9.61
C VAL A 164 16.61 -6.56 9.00
N GLN A 165 17.50 -6.98 8.09
CA GLN A 165 18.38 -6.08 7.33
C GLN A 165 17.61 -5.04 6.50
N TYR A 166 16.38 -5.34 6.09
CA TYR A 166 15.55 -4.38 5.38
C TYR A 166 15.03 -3.29 6.30
N CYS A 167 14.90 -3.52 7.61
CA CYS A 167 14.43 -2.52 8.57
C CYS A 167 15.57 -1.75 9.25
N LEU A 168 16.79 -2.24 9.16
CA LEU A 168 17.96 -1.58 9.72
C LEU A 168 18.64 -0.73 8.65
N VAL A 169 18.74 0.57 8.90
CA VAL A 169 19.74 1.38 8.20
C VAL A 169 21.09 0.87 8.70
N THR A 170 21.77 0.06 7.88
CA THR A 170 23.15 -0.30 8.17
C THR A 170 23.96 0.99 8.07
N GLU A 171 24.56 1.43 9.18
CA GLU A 171 25.71 2.30 9.12
C GLU A 171 26.80 1.51 8.38
N SER A 172 26.77 1.56 7.05
CA SER A 172 27.92 1.14 6.26
C SER A 172 28.99 2.14 6.64
N GLY A 173 29.86 1.73 7.57
CA GLY A 173 30.85 2.58 8.18
C GLY A 173 31.54 3.42 7.12
N THR A 174 31.50 4.74 7.32
CA THR A 174 32.47 5.66 6.75
C THR A 174 33.83 5.36 7.39
N GLY A 175 34.39 4.20 7.05
CA GLY A 175 35.82 3.98 7.02
C GLY A 175 36.39 4.73 5.84
N VAL A 176 36.55 6.04 6.00
CA VAL A 176 37.62 6.78 5.32
C VAL A 176 38.70 6.89 6.38
N ALA A 177 39.55 5.87 6.54
CA ALA A 177 40.80 5.73 5.81
C ALA A 177 41.59 7.03 5.87
N GLY A 178 42.63 7.04 6.71
CA GLY A 178 43.69 8.04 6.57
C GLY A 178 44.29 7.95 5.17
N LEU A 179 44.39 9.10 4.54
CA LEU A 179 45.51 9.62 3.75
C LEU A 179 45.17 11.06 3.33
#